data_AF-A0AA45C953-F1
#
_entry.id   AF-A0AA45C953-F1
#
_cell.length_a   1.000
_cell.length_b   1.000
_cell.length_c   1.000
_cell.angle_alpha   90.00
_cell.angle_beta   90.00
_cell.angle_gamma   90.00
#
_symmetry.space_group_name_H-M   'P 1'
#
loop_
_entity.id
_entity.type
_entity.pdbx_description
1 polymer ?
#
loop_
_entity_poly.entity_id
_entity_poly.type
_entity_poly.pdbx_seq_one_letter_code
_entity_poly.pdbx_strand_id
1 'polypeptide(L)'
;MKIKNEIIKTSILAGLFYILFISLKYLKIAPNIISFIMPMPIFFLSLRYSLIYTFVFLFLIFISGFVIESIGILLLIFLPVFIYKTVNKKILKNIIIILTTFISFLLMINFFGLKLPNKINSEFFMYITSILYSIFSTVYPILLKKLSEEVIDLISKYLD
;
A
#
# COMPACT_ATOMS: atom_id res chain seq x y z
N MET A 1 -0.62 -18.78 7.76
CA MET A 1 0.72 -19.06 8.35
C MET A 1 0.57 -19.28 9.85
N LYS A 2 0.67 -20.53 10.36
CA LYS A 2 0.52 -20.86 11.79
C LYS A 2 1.78 -20.49 12.63
N ILE A 3 2.39 -19.32 12.36
CA ILE A 3 3.46 -18.80 13.21
C ILE A 3 2.80 -18.04 14.35
N LYS A 4 2.84 -18.60 15.57
CA LYS A 4 2.25 -17.97 16.76
C LYS A 4 2.97 -16.68 17.16
N ASN A 5 4.26 -16.56 16.86
CA ASN A 5 5.05 -15.38 17.19
C ASN A 5 4.89 -14.29 16.12
N GLU A 6 4.11 -13.26 16.45
CA GLU A 6 3.83 -12.14 15.54
C GLU A 6 5.09 -11.34 15.17
N ILE A 7 6.14 -11.29 16.01
CA ILE A 7 7.41 -10.63 15.64
C ILE A 7 8.06 -11.39 14.48
N ILE A 8 8.22 -12.70 14.63
CA ILE A 8 8.83 -13.56 13.59
C ILE A 8 8.03 -13.47 12.30
N LYS A 9 6.70 -13.55 12.40
CA LYS A 9 5.79 -13.42 11.26
C LYS A 9 5.92 -12.06 10.57
N THR A 10 6.04 -10.97 11.34
CA THR A 10 6.27 -9.62 10.81
C THR A 10 7.59 -9.54 10.07
N SER A 11 8.68 -10.07 10.65
CA SER A 11 10.00 -10.08 10.03
C SER A 11 10.02 -10.88 8.73
N ILE A 12 9.39 -12.05 8.70
CA ILE A 12 9.29 -12.87 7.48
C ILE A 12 8.51 -12.13 6.40
N LEU A 13 7.35 -11.55 6.74
CA LEU A 13 6.54 -10.80 5.77
C LEU A 13 7.28 -9.57 5.25
N ALA A 14 7.95 -8.82 6.12
CA ALA A 14 8.78 -7.67 5.72
C ALA A 14 9.90 -8.09 4.77
N GLY A 15 10.64 -9.15 5.10
CA GLY A 15 11.72 -9.69 4.27
C GLY A 15 11.23 -10.20 2.92
N LEU A 16 10.18 -11.02 2.90
CA LEU A 16 9.62 -11.58 1.67
C LEU A 16 9.12 -10.49 0.72
N PHE A 17 8.32 -9.55 1.22
CA PHE A 17 7.77 -8.49 0.39
C PHE A 17 8.84 -7.50 -0.06
N TYR A 18 9.87 -7.26 0.75
CA TYR A 18 11.02 -6.46 0.35
C TYR A 18 11.82 -7.12 -0.78
N ILE A 19 12.17 -8.40 -0.65
CA ILE A 19 12.86 -9.15 -1.71
C ILE A 19 12.02 -9.15 -2.99
N LEU A 20 10.71 -9.36 -2.88
CA LEU A 20 9.77 -9.32 -3.99
C LEU A 20 9.78 -7.95 -4.67
N PHE A 21 9.69 -6.87 -3.89
CA PHE A 21 9.72 -5.49 -4.39
C PHE A 21 11.02 -5.20 -5.16
N ILE A 22 12.17 -5.47 -4.54
CA ILE A 22 13.49 -5.22 -5.13
C ILE A 22 13.67 -6.05 -6.41
N SER A 23 13.40 -7.35 -6.35
CA SER A 23 13.58 -8.23 -7.51
C SER A 23 12.76 -7.77 -8.70
N LEU A 24 11.48 -7.45 -8.50
CA LEU A 24 10.60 -7.00 -9.57
C LEU A 24 10.97 -5.61 -10.10
N LYS A 25 11.43 -4.70 -9.23
CA LYS A 25 11.95 -3.39 -9.63
C LYS A 25 13.18 -3.51 -10.51
N TYR A 26 14.18 -4.29 -10.10
CA TYR A 26 15.43 -4.44 -10.85
C TYR A 26 15.25 -5.26 -12.13
N LEU A 27 14.42 -6.31 -12.10
CA LEU A 27 14.09 -7.11 -13.28
C LEU A 27 13.13 -6.38 -14.24
N LYS A 28 12.62 -5.20 -13.86
CA LYS A 28 11.62 -4.42 -14.61
C LYS A 28 10.36 -5.22 -14.94
N ILE A 29 10.03 -6.21 -14.12
CA ILE A 29 8.81 -7.00 -14.23
C ILE A 29 7.72 -6.26 -13.46
N ALA A 30 6.78 -5.65 -14.18
CA ALA A 30 5.67 -4.90 -13.59
C ALA A 30 6.10 -3.89 -12.48
N PRO A 31 7.13 -3.05 -12.70
CA PRO A 31 7.78 -2.26 -11.65
C PRO A 31 6.87 -1.19 -11.03
N ASN A 32 5.77 -0.84 -11.71
CA ASN A 32 4.78 0.12 -11.22
C ASN A 32 3.61 -0.55 -10.49
N ILE A 33 3.38 -1.85 -10.74
CA ILE A 33 2.24 -2.58 -10.19
C ILE A 33 2.59 -3.16 -8.83
N ILE A 34 3.86 -3.51 -8.61
CA ILE A 34 4.29 -4.21 -7.40
C ILE A 34 3.94 -3.45 -6.12
N SER A 35 4.02 -2.12 -6.15
CA SER A 35 3.64 -1.23 -5.05
C SER A 35 2.21 -1.47 -4.53
N PHE A 36 1.27 -1.88 -5.38
CA PHE A 36 -0.12 -2.16 -4.99
C PHE A 36 -0.28 -3.45 -4.19
N ILE A 37 0.69 -4.36 -4.20
CA ILE A 37 0.62 -5.61 -3.43
C ILE A 37 1.30 -5.44 -2.08
N MET A 38 2.19 -4.46 -1.92
CA MET A 38 3.01 -4.25 -0.73
C MET A 38 2.26 -4.08 0.60
N PRO A 39 1.06 -3.48 0.66
CA PRO A 39 0.33 -3.41 1.93
C PRO A 39 -0.40 -4.71 2.30
N MET A 40 -0.42 -5.74 1.45
CA MET A 40 -1.15 -7.00 1.71
C MET A 40 -0.82 -7.62 3.08
N PRO A 41 0.44 -7.62 3.57
CA PRO A 41 0.77 -8.13 4.89
C PRO A 41 0.07 -7.45 6.06
N ILE A 42 -0.46 -6.24 5.87
CA ILE A 42 -1.29 -5.57 6.86
C ILE A 42 -2.48 -6.45 7.25
N PHE A 43 -3.09 -7.19 6.33
CA PHE A 43 -4.25 -8.04 6.66
C PHE A 43 -3.89 -9.31 7.43
N PHE A 44 -2.63 -9.75 7.38
CA PHE A 44 -2.18 -10.95 8.08
C PHE A 44 -1.75 -10.69 9.53
N LEU A 45 -1.47 -9.44 9.90
CA LEU A 45 -0.85 -9.08 11.18
C LEU A 45 -1.86 -8.44 12.15
N SER A 46 -1.55 -8.35 13.43
CA SER A 46 -2.30 -7.45 14.33
C SER A 46 -2.04 -5.97 13.99
N LEU A 47 -2.88 -5.04 14.47
CA LEU A 47 -2.72 -3.61 14.14
C LEU A 47 -1.32 -3.07 14.49
N ARG A 48 -0.81 -3.39 15.68
CA ARG A 48 0.52 -2.98 16.14
C ARG A 48 1.62 -3.50 15.21
N TYR A 49 1.52 -4.77 14.81
CA TYR A 49 2.51 -5.41 13.95
C TYR A 49 2.40 -4.96 12.48
N SER A 50 1.22 -4.56 12.01
CA SER A 50 1.07 -3.92 10.70
C SER A 50 1.81 -2.59 10.62
N LEU A 51 1.77 -1.78 11.70
CA LEU A 51 2.54 -0.53 11.78
C LEU A 51 4.04 -0.81 11.71
N ILE A 52 4.52 -1.78 12.52
CA ILE A 52 5.93 -2.20 12.51
C ILE A 52 6.34 -2.67 11.11
N TYR A 53 5.56 -3.56 10.50
CA TYR A 53 5.78 -4.02 9.12
C TYR A 53 5.95 -2.85 8.16
N THR A 54 5.02 -1.88 8.21
CA THR A 54 5.03 -0.74 7.30
C THR A 54 6.27 0.11 7.46
N PHE A 55 6.63 0.47 8.70
CA PHE A 55 7.83 1.26 8.96
C PHE A 55 9.10 0.53 8.52
N VAL A 56 9.24 -0.74 8.87
CA VAL A 56 10.41 -1.55 8.49
C VAL A 56 10.49 -1.69 6.97
N PHE A 57 9.39 -2.05 6.32
CA PHE A 57 9.35 -2.23 4.87
C PHE A 57 9.70 -0.94 4.11
N LEU A 58 9.11 0.19 4.49
CA LEU A 58 9.40 1.48 3.88
C LEU A 58 10.83 1.95 4.17
N PHE A 59 11.34 1.68 5.37
CA PHE A 59 12.74 1.96 5.71
C PHE A 59 13.70 1.17 4.80
N LEU A 60 13.42 -0.11 4.57
CA LEU A 60 14.21 -0.94 3.64
C LEU A 60 14.16 -0.41 2.20
N ILE A 61 12.99 0.03 1.71
CA ILE A 61 12.88 0.68 0.40
C ILE A 61 13.68 1.98 0.36
N PHE A 62 13.59 2.80 1.41
CA PHE A 62 14.26 4.09 1.51
C PHE A 62 15.78 3.94 1.44
N ILE A 63 16.38 3.06 2.25
CA ILE A 63 17.83 2.82 2.24
C ILE A 63 18.33 2.19 0.94
N SER A 64 17.44 1.59 0.15
CA SER A 64 17.74 1.01 -1.17
C SER A 64 17.75 2.04 -2.31
N GLY A 65 17.57 3.33 -2.01
CA GLY A 65 17.62 4.43 -2.98
C GLY A 65 16.27 4.83 -3.56
N PHE A 66 15.17 4.17 -3.18
CA PHE A 66 13.82 4.45 -3.69
C PHE A 66 13.07 5.45 -2.81
N VAL A 67 13.72 6.56 -2.44
CA VAL A 67 13.22 7.54 -1.45
C VAL A 67 11.84 8.10 -1.84
N ILE A 68 11.69 8.59 -3.06
CA ILE A 68 10.44 9.22 -3.52
C ILE A 68 9.32 8.20 -3.62
N GLU A 69 9.64 7.00 -4.11
CA GLU A 69 8.68 5.91 -4.18
C GLU A 69 8.24 5.46 -2.79
N SER A 70 9.14 5.42 -1.79
CA SER A 70 8.77 5.07 -0.41
C SER A 70 7.72 6.03 0.17
N ILE A 71 7.87 7.34 -0.07
CA ILE A 71 6.92 8.37 0.37
C ILE A 71 5.60 8.22 -0.39
N GLY A 72 5.66 8.03 -1.71
CA GLY A 72 4.48 7.80 -2.53
C GLY A 72 3.70 6.55 -2.13
N ILE A 73 4.40 5.43 -1.91
CA ILE A 73 3.80 4.16 -1.46
C ILE A 73 3.15 4.34 -0.10
N LEU A 74 3.79 5.04 0.83
CA LEU A 74 3.22 5.31 2.15
C LEU A 74 1.91 6.11 2.05
N LEU A 75 1.99 7.30 1.42
CA LEU A 75 0.91 8.27 1.38
C LEU A 75 -0.27 7.78 0.53
N LEU A 76 0.03 7.26 -0.65
CA LEU A 76 -0.99 6.90 -1.61
C LEU A 76 -1.53 5.50 -1.31
N ILE A 77 -0.68 4.51 -1.01
CA ILE A 77 -1.09 3.11 -1.03
C ILE A 77 -1.33 2.54 0.37
N PHE A 78 -0.41 2.74 1.32
CA PHE A 78 -0.52 2.16 2.67
C PHE A 78 -1.59 2.84 3.53
N LEU A 79 -1.67 4.17 3.47
CA LEU A 79 -2.61 4.98 4.26
C LEU A 79 -4.08 4.54 4.12
N PRO A 80 -4.66 4.38 2.91
CA PRO A 80 -6.04 3.93 2.76
C PRO A 80 -6.25 2.50 3.28
N VAL A 81 -5.24 1.61 3.16
CA VAL A 81 -5.30 0.24 3.70
C VAL A 81 -5.30 0.23 5.23
N PHE A 82 -4.52 1.11 5.85
CA PHE A 82 -4.53 1.26 7.31
C PHE A 82 -5.88 1.74 7.82
N ILE A 83 -6.43 2.80 7.22
CA ILE A 83 -7.73 3.34 7.60
C ILE A 83 -8.81 2.28 7.42
N TYR A 84 -8.74 1.53 6.31
CA TYR A 84 -9.66 0.43 6.06
C TYR A 84 -9.63 -0.63 7.15
N LYS A 85 -8.45 -0.95 7.70
CA LYS A 85 -8.28 -1.92 8.76
C LYS A 85 -8.67 -1.40 10.15
N THR A 86 -8.43 -0.13 10.45
CA THR A 86 -8.65 0.44 11.80
C THR A 86 -10.07 0.92 12.04
N VAL A 87 -10.72 1.49 11.02
CA VAL A 87 -12.04 2.11 11.20
C VAL A 87 -13.14 1.07 11.00
N ASN A 88 -13.95 0.80 12.02
CA ASN A 88 -15.00 -0.22 11.90
C ASN A 88 -16.25 0.28 11.14
N LYS A 89 -16.65 1.55 11.33
CA LYS A 89 -17.87 2.11 10.73
C LYS A 89 -17.68 2.33 9.23
N LYS A 90 -18.47 1.65 8.38
CA LYS A 90 -18.35 1.65 6.92
C LYS A 90 -18.38 3.05 6.29
N ILE A 91 -19.35 3.89 6.68
CA ILE A 91 -19.49 5.25 6.11
C ILE A 91 -18.30 6.12 6.54
N LEU A 92 -18.00 6.14 7.83
CA LEU A 92 -16.89 6.92 8.39
C LEU A 92 -15.54 6.52 7.76
N LYS A 93 -15.32 5.21 7.57
CA LYS A 93 -14.14 4.66 6.90
C LYS A 93 -13.95 5.27 5.52
N ASN A 94 -15.00 5.25 4.69
CA ASN A 94 -14.91 5.75 3.32
C ASN A 94 -14.65 7.25 3.29
N ILE A 95 -15.28 8.02 4.19
CA ILE A 95 -15.04 9.47 4.30
C ILE A 95 -13.58 9.75 4.67
N ILE A 96 -13.04 9.05 5.68
CA ILE A 96 -11.65 9.23 6.10
C ILE A 96 -10.69 8.83 4.99
N ILE A 97 -10.94 7.71 4.30
CA ILE A 97 -10.15 7.30 3.13
C ILE A 97 -10.15 8.41 2.08
N ILE A 98 -11.33 8.89 1.64
CA ILE A 98 -11.40 9.94 0.62
C ILE A 98 -10.63 11.19 1.03
N LEU A 99 -10.84 11.69 2.26
CA LEU A 99 -10.17 12.89 2.75
C LEU A 99 -8.65 12.71 2.81
N THR A 100 -8.18 11.60 3.39
CA THR A 100 -6.73 11.34 3.52
C THR A 100 -6.06 11.08 2.18
N THR A 101 -6.73 10.36 1.27
CA THR A 101 -6.26 10.14 -0.09
C THR A 101 -6.16 11.46 -0.86
N PHE A 102 -7.16 12.33 -0.74
CA PHE A 102 -7.16 13.64 -1.40
C PHE A 102 -6.01 14.53 -0.88
N ILE A 103 -5.85 14.62 0.45
CA ILE A 103 -4.74 15.35 1.07
C ILE A 103 -3.39 14.76 0.63
N SER A 104 -3.26 13.44 0.65
CA SER A 104 -2.03 12.74 0.23
C SER A 104 -1.69 13.01 -1.23
N PHE A 105 -2.69 13.05 -2.11
CA PHE A 105 -2.51 13.37 -3.52
C PHE A 105 -2.04 14.82 -3.72
N LEU A 106 -2.64 15.78 -3.01
CA LEU A 106 -2.20 17.19 -3.04
C LEU A 106 -0.77 17.36 -2.53
N LEU A 107 -0.40 16.69 -1.44
CA LEU A 107 0.98 16.69 -0.93
C LEU A 107 1.95 16.14 -1.99
N MET A 108 1.61 15.01 -2.61
CA MET A 108 2.44 14.42 -3.66
C MET A 108 2.63 15.37 -4.86
N ILE A 109 1.59 16.08 -5.28
CA ILE A 109 1.70 17.08 -6.35
C ILE A 109 2.58 18.26 -5.92
N ASN A 110 2.39 18.80 -4.71
CA ASN A 110 3.18 19.95 -4.28
C ASN A 110 4.68 19.64 -4.15
N PHE A 111 5.04 18.44 -3.67
CA PHE A 111 6.45 18.06 -3.50
C PHE A 111 7.08 17.44 -4.75
N PHE A 112 6.30 16.73 -5.58
CA PHE A 112 6.83 15.96 -6.72
C PHE A 112 6.21 16.34 -8.07
N GLY A 113 5.38 17.38 -8.13
CA GLY A 113 4.67 17.81 -9.34
C GLY A 113 5.59 18.19 -10.49
N LEU A 114 6.80 18.69 -10.22
CA LEU A 114 7.83 18.94 -11.24
C LEU A 114 8.30 17.67 -11.97
N LYS A 115 8.03 16.49 -11.43
CA LYS A 115 8.33 15.19 -12.06
C LYS A 115 7.16 14.64 -12.86
N LEU A 116 5.99 15.29 -12.83
CA LEU A 116 4.84 14.87 -13.62
C LEU A 116 5.02 15.29 -15.09
N PRO A 117 4.59 14.46 -16.05
CA PRO A 117 4.57 14.84 -17.46
C PRO A 117 3.76 16.12 -17.66
N ASN A 118 4.24 17.04 -18.51
CA ASN A 118 3.59 18.33 -18.80
C ASN A 118 2.10 18.21 -19.18
N LYS A 119 1.67 17.07 -19.75
CA LYS A 119 0.26 16.80 -20.11
C LYS A 119 -0.67 16.61 -18.90
N ILE A 120 -0.14 16.22 -17.75
CA ILE A 120 -0.90 16.03 -16.49
C ILE A 120 -0.94 17.35 -15.69
N ASN A 121 -0.13 18.33 -16.05
CA ASN A 121 -0.02 19.61 -15.33
C ASN A 121 -1.17 20.60 -15.61
N SER A 122 -2.20 20.20 -16.35
CA SER A 122 -3.43 21.01 -16.40
C SER A 122 -4.27 20.74 -15.16
N GLU A 123 -4.80 21.81 -14.55
CA GLU A 123 -5.65 21.74 -13.35
C GLU A 123 -6.83 20.77 -13.52
N PHE A 124 -7.39 20.70 -14.74
CA PHE A 124 -8.47 19.80 -15.08
C PHE A 124 -8.06 18.31 -15.01
N PHE A 125 -6.91 17.93 -15.58
CA PHE A 125 -6.42 16.56 -15.52
C PHE A 125 -6.01 16.16 -14.09
N MET A 126 -5.43 17.07 -13.31
CA MET A 126 -5.13 16.85 -11.90
C MET A 126 -6.41 16.59 -11.09
N TYR A 127 -7.46 17.38 -11.32
CA TYR A 127 -8.74 17.19 -10.63
C TYR A 127 -9.37 15.84 -10.97
N ILE A 128 -9.44 15.49 -12.26
CA ILE A 128 -9.98 14.18 -12.69
C ILE A 128 -9.19 13.03 -12.08
N THR A 129 -7.86 13.08 -12.15
CA THR A 129 -7.01 12.01 -11.60
C THR A 129 -7.16 11.91 -10.09
N SER A 130 -7.32 13.01 -9.36
CA SER A 130 -7.58 13.00 -7.92
C SER A 130 -8.92 12.34 -7.56
N ILE A 131 -9.97 12.56 -8.36
CA ILE A 131 -11.28 11.93 -8.17
C ILE A 131 -11.20 10.44 -8.44
N LEU A 132 -10.65 10.05 -9.60
CA LEU A 132 -10.47 8.65 -9.97
C LEU A 132 -9.65 7.91 -8.92
N TYR A 133 -8.60 8.57 -8.42
CA TYR A 133 -7.75 8.02 -7.37
C TYR A 133 -8.50 7.89 -6.03
N SER A 134 -9.33 8.86 -5.68
CA SER A 134 -10.18 8.80 -4.48
C SER A 134 -11.14 7.61 -4.55
N ILE A 135 -11.82 7.41 -5.68
CA ILE A 135 -12.69 6.26 -5.92
C ILE A 135 -11.89 4.95 -5.79
N PHE A 136 -10.76 4.86 -6.50
CA PHE A 136 -9.88 3.70 -6.43
C PHE A 136 -9.46 3.38 -4.99
N SER A 137 -9.06 4.38 -4.20
CA SER A 137 -8.59 4.21 -2.83
C SER A 137 -9.64 3.64 -1.87
N THR A 138 -10.94 3.78 -2.19
CA THR A 138 -12.02 3.16 -1.41
C THR A 138 -12.24 1.69 -1.75
N VAL A 139 -12.02 1.31 -3.01
CA VAL A 139 -12.22 -0.05 -3.51
C VAL A 139 -10.97 -0.91 -3.29
N TYR A 140 -9.79 -0.32 -3.44
CA TYR A 140 -8.50 -1.00 -3.41
C TYR A 140 -8.26 -1.82 -2.13
N PRO A 141 -8.47 -1.29 -0.90
CA PRO A 141 -8.30 -2.08 0.32
C PRO A 141 -9.26 -3.28 0.42
N ILE A 142 -10.45 -3.18 -0.19
CA ILE A 142 -11.43 -4.28 -0.24
C ILE A 142 -10.89 -5.41 -1.13
N LEU A 143 -10.41 -5.07 -2.33
CA LEU A 143 -9.82 -6.04 -3.25
C LEU A 143 -8.59 -6.70 -2.62
N LEU A 144 -7.74 -5.92 -1.96
CA LEU A 144 -6.53 -6.43 -1.32
C LEU A 144 -6.85 -7.34 -0.13
N LYS A 145 -7.91 -7.04 0.65
CA LYS A 145 -8.39 -7.95 1.70
C LYS A 145 -8.89 -9.26 1.10
N LYS A 146 -9.71 -9.21 0.05
CA LYS A 146 -10.23 -10.41 -0.61
C LYS A 146 -9.09 -11.28 -1.14
N LEU A 147 -8.09 -10.68 -1.79
CA LEU A 147 -6.90 -11.39 -2.23
C LEU A 147 -6.15 -12.04 -1.06
N SER A 148 -6.05 -11.36 0.09
CA SER A 148 -5.41 -11.92 1.28
C SER A 148 -6.16 -13.14 1.84
N GLU A 149 -7.49 -13.13 1.77
CA GLU A 149 -8.34 -14.26 2.17
C GLU A 149 -8.16 -15.44 1.22
N GLU A 150 -8.20 -15.21 -0.10
CA GLU A 150 -7.97 -16.26 -1.11
C GLU A 150 -6.57 -16.91 -0.97
N VAL A 151 -5.53 -16.13 -0.64
CA VAL A 151 -4.20 -16.68 -0.36
C VAL A 151 -4.20 -17.54 0.90
N ILE A 152 -4.92 -17.16 1.95
CA ILE A 152 -5.05 -17.99 3.15
C ILE A 152 -5.74 -19.32 2.81
N ASP A 153 -6.85 -19.27 2.08
CA ASP A 153 -7.65 -20.44 1.72
C ASP A 153 -6.84 -21.42 0.87
N LEU A 154 -6.10 -20.91 -0.12
CA LEU A 154 -5.17 -21.71 -0.93
C LEU A 154 -4.10 -22.36 -0.05
N ILE A 155 -3.45 -21.60 0.81
CA ILE A 155 -2.39 -22.11 1.68
C ILE A 155 -2.94 -23.18 2.63
N SER A 156 -4.13 -23.02 3.20
CA SER A 156 -4.75 -24.05 4.04
C SER A 156 -5.04 -25.32 3.27
N LYS A 157 -5.56 -25.20 2.04
CA LYS A 157 -5.93 -26.36 1.22
C LYS A 157 -4.75 -27.26 0.83
N TYR A 158 -3.53 -26.69 0.74
CA TYR A 158 -2.31 -27.43 0.39
C TYR A 158 -1.43 -27.80 1.60
N LEU A 159 -1.76 -27.32 2.80
CA LEU A 159 -1.03 -27.63 4.04
C LEU A 159 -1.79 -28.55 5.00
N ASP A 160 -3.06 -28.86 4.68
CA ASP A 160 -3.78 -30.01 5.23
C ASP A 160 -3.49 -31.27 4.39
#